data_AF-A0A3N5NHN4-F1
#
_entry.id   AF-A0A3N5NHN4-F1
#
_cell.length_a   1.000
_cell.length_b   1.000
_cell.length_c   1.000
_cell.angle_alpha   90.00
_cell.angle_beta   90.00
_cell.angle_gamma   90.00
#
_symmetry.space_group_name_H-M   'P 1'
#
loop_
_entity.id
_entity.type
_entity.pdbx_description
1 polymer ?
#
loop_
_entity_poly.entity_id
_entity_poly.type
_entity_poly.pdbx_seq_one_letter_code
_entity_poly.pdbx_strand_id
1 'polypeptide(L)'
;ISLPPGRPAARAPGSASVLRSLIPTWRSLLRRRPVLVLLGTSVLIMASIEIPFIVYGAWLESSFGLSLGTLGLASIAIGAVEAVAEFGTTVITDRLGKRRSVLLGLMGLAGRLLLLPILAGMGLVVAMSGLVLAVLCFEFSIVSLQPLATELVPEARASLLSLNIMAISVGRMVGATSGGWLWQWQPEGIGSQAAAGAGCALAAALLLWRGMGEIPAAAPGPPVERPRRVEES
;
A
#
# COMPACT_ATOMS: atom_id res chain seq x y z
N ILE A 1 -59.67 -0.06 -6.81
CA ILE A 1 -58.25 0.23 -7.12
C ILE A 1 -57.49 -1.09 -6.98
N SER A 2 -57.25 -1.79 -8.09
CA SER A 2 -56.49 -3.03 -8.13
C SER A 2 -55.01 -2.69 -8.29
N LEU A 3 -54.18 -3.10 -7.33
CA LEU A 3 -52.73 -2.94 -7.41
C LEU A 3 -52.17 -3.85 -8.52
N PRO A 4 -51.22 -3.37 -9.35
CA PRO A 4 -50.58 -4.19 -10.36
C PRO A 4 -49.79 -5.34 -9.72
N PRO A 5 -49.75 -6.54 -10.33
CA PRO A 5 -49.03 -7.69 -9.78
C PRO A 5 -47.54 -7.37 -9.63
N GLY A 6 -47.02 -7.60 -8.43
CA GLY A 6 -45.61 -7.40 -8.12
C GLY A 6 -44.72 -8.24 -9.05
N ARG A 7 -43.80 -7.57 -9.74
CA ARG A 7 -42.76 -8.25 -10.53
C ARG A 7 -41.99 -9.19 -9.60
N PRO A 8 -41.79 -10.47 -9.95
CA PRO A 8 -41.01 -11.38 -9.11
C PRO A 8 -39.62 -10.81 -8.90
N ALA A 9 -39.16 -10.79 -7.65
CA ALA A 9 -37.83 -10.33 -7.28
C ALA A 9 -36.79 -11.13 -8.08
N ALA A 10 -35.98 -10.44 -8.89
CA ALA A 10 -34.89 -11.06 -9.63
C ALA A 10 -33.99 -11.82 -8.65
N ARG A 11 -33.85 -13.14 -8.86
CA ARG A 11 -33.04 -14.02 -8.00
C ARG A 11 -31.62 -13.46 -7.96
N ALA A 12 -31.14 -13.09 -6.77
CA ALA A 12 -29.77 -12.61 -6.62
C ALA A 12 -28.82 -13.63 -7.27
N PRO A 13 -27.91 -13.19 -8.17
CA PRO A 13 -27.01 -14.09 -8.87
C PRO A 13 -26.20 -14.88 -7.83
N GLY A 14 -26.21 -16.21 -7.92
CA GLY A 14 -25.48 -17.06 -6.99
C GLY A 14 -23.97 -16.78 -7.06
N SER A 15 -23.25 -16.86 -5.95
CA SER A 15 -21.81 -16.51 -5.86
C SER A 15 -20.94 -17.16 -6.93
N ALA A 16 -21.28 -18.39 -7.36
CA ALA A 16 -20.58 -19.10 -8.43
C ALA A 16 -20.76 -18.48 -9.84
N SER A 17 -21.82 -17.71 -10.07
CA SER A 17 -22.05 -16.97 -11.31
C SER A 17 -21.26 -15.65 -11.34
N VAL A 18 -21.17 -14.99 -10.17
CA VAL A 18 -20.36 -13.78 -9.98
C VAL A 18 -18.87 -14.11 -10.12
N LEU A 19 -18.38 -15.18 -9.50
CA LEU A 19 -16.99 -15.60 -9.65
C LEU A 19 -16.63 -15.91 -11.11
N ARG A 20 -17.54 -16.56 -11.85
CA ARG A 20 -17.33 -16.87 -13.28
C ARG A 20 -17.29 -15.64 -14.17
N SER A 21 -18.02 -14.56 -13.84
CA SER A 21 -17.96 -13.32 -14.61
C SER A 21 -16.74 -12.44 -14.29
N LEU A 22 -16.11 -12.63 -13.12
CA LEU A 22 -14.90 -11.90 -12.72
C LEU A 22 -13.61 -12.44 -13.36
N ILE A 23 -13.51 -13.76 -13.57
CA ILE A 23 -12.30 -14.41 -14.11
C ILE A 23 -11.85 -13.83 -15.46
N PRO A 24 -12.74 -13.64 -16.47
CA PRO A 24 -12.36 -13.05 -17.74
C PRO A 24 -11.86 -11.61 -17.60
N THR A 25 -12.48 -10.83 -16.72
CA THR A 25 -12.09 -9.45 -16.40
C THR A 25 -10.71 -9.41 -15.75
N TRP A 26 -10.42 -10.26 -14.78
CA TRP A 26 -9.09 -10.34 -14.18
C TRP A 26 -8.04 -10.79 -15.20
N ARG A 27 -8.36 -11.76 -16.05
CA ARG A 27 -7.44 -12.22 -17.11
C ARG A 27 -7.14 -11.11 -18.11
N SER A 28 -8.11 -10.26 -18.46
CA SER A 28 -7.89 -9.13 -19.37
C SER A 28 -7.07 -8.02 -18.71
N LEU A 29 -7.29 -7.75 -17.42
CA LEU A 29 -6.51 -6.80 -16.63
C LEU A 29 -5.05 -7.24 -16.49
N LEU A 30 -4.78 -8.51 -16.16
CA LEU A 30 -3.44 -9.06 -16.01
C LEU A 30 -2.63 -9.12 -17.31
N ARG A 31 -3.25 -8.90 -18.48
CA ARG A 31 -2.52 -8.74 -19.75
C ARG A 31 -2.00 -7.31 -19.97
N ARG A 32 -2.49 -6.33 -19.22
CA ARG A 32 -2.10 -4.93 -19.35
C ARG A 32 -0.80 -4.67 -18.58
N ARG A 33 0.26 -4.25 -19.27
CA ARG A 33 1.56 -3.93 -18.64
C ARG A 33 1.44 -2.97 -17.44
N PRO A 34 0.67 -1.86 -17.52
CA PRO A 34 0.55 -0.95 -16.38
C PRO A 34 -0.11 -1.58 -15.15
N VAL A 35 -1.05 -2.52 -15.36
CA VAL A 35 -1.69 -3.27 -14.26
C VAL A 35 -0.68 -4.19 -13.59
N LEU A 36 0.15 -4.90 -14.37
CA LEU A 36 1.20 -5.75 -13.81
C LEU A 36 2.24 -4.94 -13.02
N VAL A 37 2.59 -3.75 -13.51
CA VAL A 37 3.51 -2.83 -12.80
C VAL A 37 2.89 -2.38 -11.48
N LEU A 38 1.62 -1.96 -11.47
CA LEU A 38 0.89 -1.58 -10.26
C LEU A 38 0.87 -2.72 -9.25
N LEU A 39 0.41 -3.91 -9.66
CA LEU A 39 0.27 -5.06 -8.77
C LEU A 39 1.63 -5.53 -8.25
N GLY A 40 2.65 -5.61 -9.11
CA GLY A 40 4.01 -5.96 -8.71
C GLY A 40 4.61 -4.94 -7.74
N THR A 41 4.33 -3.65 -7.95
CA THR A 41 4.71 -2.59 -7.01
C THR A 41 4.02 -2.82 -5.67
N SER A 42 2.71 -3.05 -5.62
CA SER A 42 1.97 -3.31 -4.37
C SER A 42 2.49 -4.52 -3.59
N VAL A 43 2.83 -5.63 -4.28
CA VAL A 43 3.47 -6.80 -3.65
C VAL A 43 4.79 -6.40 -2.97
N LEU A 44 5.66 -5.70 -3.70
CA LEU A 44 6.99 -5.32 -3.22
C LEU A 44 6.95 -4.28 -2.11
N ILE A 45 6.03 -3.31 -2.19
CA ILE A 45 5.78 -2.32 -1.13
C ILE A 45 5.37 -3.04 0.15
N MET A 46 4.38 -3.94 0.09
CA MET A 46 3.95 -4.67 1.29
C MET A 46 5.05 -5.58 1.83
N ALA A 47 5.76 -6.31 0.97
CA ALA A 47 6.90 -7.13 1.40
C ALA A 47 8.00 -6.29 2.07
N SER A 48 8.27 -5.07 1.58
CA SER A 48 9.34 -4.22 2.09
C SER A 48 9.20 -3.86 3.58
N ILE A 49 7.98 -3.63 4.05
CA ILE A 49 7.73 -3.35 5.46
C ILE A 49 7.52 -4.65 6.27
N GLU A 50 6.82 -5.64 5.70
CA GLU A 50 6.43 -6.84 6.45
C GLU A 50 7.65 -7.70 6.85
N ILE A 51 8.69 -7.76 6.01
CA ILE A 51 9.92 -8.53 6.29
C ILE A 51 10.56 -8.16 7.64
N PRO A 52 10.87 -6.88 7.92
CA PRO A 52 11.35 -6.47 9.25
C PRO A 52 10.23 -6.40 10.30
N PHE A 53 8.99 -6.08 9.89
CA PHE A 53 7.88 -5.88 10.82
C PHE A 53 7.32 -7.17 11.41
N ILE A 54 7.54 -8.34 10.81
CA ILE A 54 7.09 -9.60 11.44
C ILE A 54 7.98 -10.00 12.63
N VAL A 55 9.24 -9.55 12.67
CA VAL A 55 10.25 -9.91 13.69
C VAL A 55 10.60 -8.77 14.64
N TYR A 56 10.05 -7.56 14.45
CA TYR A 56 10.46 -6.38 15.24
C TYR A 56 10.29 -6.58 16.75
N GLY A 57 9.24 -7.29 17.19
CA GLY A 57 9.01 -7.56 18.61
C GLY A 57 10.11 -8.43 19.22
N ALA A 58 10.45 -9.54 18.54
CA ALA A 58 11.54 -10.43 18.95
C ALA A 58 12.91 -9.73 18.90
N TRP A 59 13.11 -8.85 17.91
CA TRP A 59 14.29 -8.01 17.83
C TRP A 59 14.39 -7.00 18.98
N LEU A 60 13.28 -6.34 19.32
CA LEU A 60 13.24 -5.40 20.43
C LEU A 60 13.50 -6.08 21.78
N GLU A 61 12.94 -7.28 21.97
CA GLU A 61 13.19 -8.10 23.15
C GLU A 61 14.67 -8.49 23.26
N SER A 62 15.24 -9.06 22.20
CA SER A 62 16.62 -9.55 22.19
C SER A 62 17.66 -8.44 22.27
N SER A 63 17.47 -7.33 21.56
CA SER A 63 18.45 -6.24 21.48
C SER A 63 18.38 -5.25 22.65
N PHE A 64 17.21 -5.06 23.26
CA PHE A 64 17.02 -4.04 24.30
C PHE A 64 16.54 -4.61 25.65
N GLY A 65 16.38 -5.93 25.77
CA GLY A 65 15.93 -6.58 27.00
C GLY A 65 14.52 -6.18 27.41
N LEU A 66 13.66 -5.83 26.44
CA LEU A 66 12.33 -5.32 26.71
C LEU A 66 11.41 -6.43 27.23
N SER A 67 10.72 -6.15 28.35
CA SER A 67 9.68 -7.04 28.84
C SER A 67 8.47 -7.07 27.90
N LEU A 68 7.70 -8.17 27.92
CA LEU A 68 6.47 -8.33 27.13
C LEU A 68 5.48 -7.16 27.32
N GLY A 69 5.41 -6.59 28.53
CA GLY A 69 4.57 -5.42 28.83
C GLY A 69 5.04 -4.13 28.15
N THR A 70 6.35 -3.93 28.02
CA THR A 70 6.94 -2.76 27.34
C THR A 70 6.82 -2.87 25.82
N LEU A 71 6.86 -4.10 25.27
CA LEU A 71 6.54 -4.36 23.87
C LEU A 71 5.08 -4.00 23.57
N GLY A 72 4.14 -4.31 24.47
CA GLY A 72 2.75 -3.89 24.33
C GLY A 72 2.57 -2.37 24.26
N LEU A 73 3.31 -1.61 25.08
CA LEU A 73 3.32 -0.15 25.03
C LEU A 73 3.94 0.39 23.73
N ALA A 74 5.01 -0.25 23.24
CA ALA A 74 5.61 0.09 21.95
C ALA A 74 4.61 -0.12 20.80
N SER A 75 3.86 -1.23 20.80
CA SER A 75 2.80 -1.49 19.83
C SER A 75 1.69 -0.44 19.86
N ILE A 76 1.27 0.00 21.05
CA ILE A 76 0.28 1.09 21.20
C ILE A 76 0.83 2.40 20.61
N ALA A 77 2.10 2.72 20.88
CA ALA A 77 2.73 3.91 20.34
C ALA A 77 2.84 3.84 18.80
N ILE A 78 3.20 2.69 18.24
CA ILE A 78 3.21 2.46 16.78
C ILE A 78 1.81 2.67 16.20
N GLY A 79 0.77 2.06 16.79
CA GLY A 79 -0.61 2.23 16.32
C GLY A 79 -1.12 3.68 16.41
N ALA A 80 -0.72 4.43 17.43
CA ALA A 80 -1.05 5.86 17.54
C ALA A 80 -0.37 6.68 16.43
N VAL A 81 0.88 6.36 16.10
CA VAL A 81 1.60 6.99 14.98
C VAL A 81 0.93 6.61 13.66
N GLU A 82 0.55 5.35 13.44
CA GLU A 82 -0.14 4.90 12.24
C GLU A 82 -1.44 5.69 12.00
N ALA A 83 -2.24 5.91 13.04
CA ALA A 83 -3.43 6.75 12.95
C ALA A 83 -3.08 8.17 12.50
N VAL A 84 -2.06 8.80 13.11
CA VAL A 84 -1.60 10.14 12.73
C VAL A 84 -1.05 10.18 11.30
N ALA A 85 -0.41 9.10 10.84
CA ALA A 85 0.11 8.94 9.49
C ALA A 85 -1.00 8.96 8.44
N GLU A 86 -2.08 8.19 8.68
CA GLU A 86 -3.25 8.16 7.80
C GLU A 86 -3.86 9.56 7.66
N PHE A 87 -3.97 10.32 8.75
CA PHE A 87 -4.46 11.70 8.69
C PHE A 87 -3.47 12.65 7.98
N GLY A 88 -2.17 12.56 8.27
CA GLY A 88 -1.15 13.49 7.74
C GLY A 88 -0.86 13.33 6.25
N THR A 89 -0.97 12.11 5.71
CA THR A 89 -0.72 11.82 4.30
C THR A 89 -1.77 12.44 3.37
N THR A 90 -3.02 12.59 3.82
CA THR A 90 -4.08 13.25 3.03
C THR A 90 -3.76 14.71 2.67
N VAL A 91 -3.00 15.44 3.51
CA VAL A 91 -2.69 16.86 3.30
C VAL A 91 -1.52 17.07 2.32
N ILE A 92 -0.57 16.14 2.26
CA ILE A 92 0.70 16.30 1.52
C ILE A 92 0.57 15.83 0.06
N THR A 93 -0.35 14.90 -0.23
CA THR A 93 -0.40 14.19 -1.51
C THR A 93 -0.89 15.07 -2.67
N ASP A 94 -1.66 16.12 -2.39
CA ASP A 94 -2.31 16.96 -3.42
C ASP A 94 -1.34 17.83 -4.24
N ARG A 95 -0.08 18.02 -3.80
CA ARG A 95 0.84 18.99 -4.44
C ARG A 95 2.03 18.39 -5.20
N LEU A 96 2.40 17.12 -4.99
CA LEU A 96 3.65 16.55 -5.54
C LEU A 96 3.48 15.69 -6.80
N GLY A 97 2.25 15.34 -7.17
CA GLY A 97 1.95 14.42 -8.27
C GLY A 97 2.12 12.96 -7.85
N LYS A 98 1.13 12.14 -8.21
CA LYS A 98 0.91 10.79 -7.66
C LYS A 98 2.13 9.87 -7.75
N ARG A 99 2.76 9.78 -8.92
CA ARG A 99 3.93 8.91 -9.14
C ARG A 99 5.15 9.36 -8.33
N ARG A 100 5.38 10.68 -8.22
CA ARG A 100 6.52 11.23 -7.48
C ARG A 100 6.34 11.02 -5.98
N SER A 101 5.12 11.18 -5.47
CA SER A 101 4.80 10.87 -4.08
C SER A 101 5.14 9.42 -3.73
N VAL A 102 4.71 8.45 -4.54
CA VAL A 102 5.05 7.03 -4.31
C VAL A 102 6.56 6.80 -4.34
N LEU A 103 7.28 7.34 -5.34
CA LEU A 103 8.73 7.16 -5.43
C LEU A 103 9.46 7.77 -4.23
N LEU A 104 9.07 8.97 -3.78
CA LEU A 104 9.64 9.61 -2.59
C LEU A 104 9.41 8.79 -1.33
N GLY A 105 8.19 8.25 -1.16
CA GLY A 105 7.88 7.35 -0.05
C GLY A 105 8.76 6.09 -0.07
N LEU A 106 8.95 5.48 -1.25
CA LEU A 106 9.77 4.27 -1.38
C LEU A 106 11.25 4.52 -1.14
N MET A 107 11.79 5.64 -1.63
CA MET A 107 13.18 6.03 -1.34
C MET A 107 13.36 6.32 0.15
N GLY A 108 12.40 7.00 0.77
CA GLY A 108 12.38 7.24 2.21
C GLY A 108 12.37 5.93 3.00
N LEU A 109 11.48 5.01 2.64
CA LEU A 109 11.37 3.69 3.27
C LEU A 109 12.67 2.90 3.16
N ALA A 110 13.24 2.79 1.95
CA ALA A 110 14.51 2.11 1.74
C ALA A 110 15.64 2.73 2.58
N GLY A 111 15.73 4.06 2.60
CA GLY A 111 16.72 4.78 3.41
C GLY A 111 16.55 4.52 4.90
N ARG A 112 15.32 4.52 5.42
CA ARG A 112 15.05 4.25 6.84
C ARG A 112 15.34 2.82 7.24
N LEU A 113 15.02 1.85 6.38
CA LEU A 113 15.37 0.45 6.63
C LEU A 113 16.89 0.24 6.62
N LEU A 114 17.63 0.83 5.68
CA LEU A 114 19.09 0.71 5.66
C LEU A 114 19.77 1.39 6.86
N LEU A 115 19.20 2.48 7.38
CA LEU A 115 19.70 3.16 8.56
C LEU A 115 19.32 2.45 9.87
N LEU A 116 18.27 1.63 9.86
CA LEU A 116 17.70 1.02 11.08
C LEU A 116 18.74 0.27 11.94
N PRO A 117 19.68 -0.53 11.39
CA PRO A 117 20.69 -1.21 12.21
C PRO A 117 21.66 -0.24 12.90
N ILE A 118 21.96 0.90 12.26
CA ILE A 118 22.82 1.95 12.85
C ILE A 118 22.06 2.66 13.96
N LEU A 119 20.79 3.01 13.71
CA LEU A 119 19.91 3.64 14.70
C LEU A 119 19.68 2.74 15.92
N ALA A 120 19.63 1.42 15.72
CA ALA A 120 19.55 0.44 16.79
C ALA A 120 20.73 0.51 17.77
N GLY A 121 21.94 0.68 17.25
CA GLY A 121 23.16 0.84 18.06
C GLY A 121 23.20 2.13 18.88
N MET A 122 22.36 3.11 18.57
CA MET A 122 22.28 4.39 19.30
C MET A 122 21.31 4.35 20.48
N GLY A 123 20.48 3.30 20.60
CA GLY A 123 19.55 3.08 21.71
C GLY A 123 18.09 2.96 21.28
N LEU A 124 17.24 2.51 22.22
CA LEU A 124 15.86 2.11 21.96
C LEU A 124 14.99 3.22 21.34
N VAL A 125 15.05 4.43 21.90
CA VAL A 125 14.23 5.55 21.43
C VAL A 125 14.55 5.91 19.98
N VAL A 126 15.84 5.88 19.63
CA VAL A 126 16.32 6.16 18.28
C VAL A 126 15.88 5.05 17.32
N ALA A 127 16.01 3.79 17.72
CA ALA A 127 15.53 2.63 16.97
C ALA A 127 14.01 2.71 16.70
N MET A 128 13.22 3.06 17.72
CA MET A 128 11.76 3.21 17.60
C MET A 128 11.35 4.37 16.71
N SER A 129 12.02 5.52 16.81
CA SER A 129 11.79 6.62 15.87
C SER A 129 12.12 6.23 14.43
N GLY A 130 13.15 5.42 14.22
CA GLY A 130 13.52 4.87 12.91
C GLY A 130 12.44 3.95 12.34
N LEU A 131 11.90 3.04 13.16
CA LEU A 131 10.83 2.13 12.77
C LEU A 131 9.54 2.88 12.45
N VAL A 132 9.13 3.80 13.33
CA VAL A 132 7.99 4.69 13.12
C VAL A 132 8.11 5.42 11.79
N LEU A 133 9.27 5.98 11.50
CA LEU A 133 9.45 6.74 10.27
C LEU A 133 9.51 5.85 9.03
N ALA A 134 9.95 4.58 9.15
CA ALA A 134 9.81 3.60 8.09
C ALA A 134 8.32 3.31 7.81
N VAL A 135 7.50 3.08 8.85
CA VAL A 135 6.04 2.89 8.72
C VAL A 135 5.39 4.11 8.05
N LEU A 136 5.76 5.33 8.46
CA LEU A 136 5.27 6.57 7.82
C LEU A 136 5.60 6.63 6.32
N CYS A 137 6.83 6.26 5.92
CA CYS A 137 7.21 6.22 4.51
C CYS A 137 6.46 5.14 3.72
N PHE A 138 6.22 3.98 4.34
CA PHE A 138 5.40 2.91 3.78
C PHE A 138 3.96 3.38 3.56
N GLU A 139 3.31 3.95 4.58
CA GLU A 139 1.93 4.44 4.52
C GLU A 139 1.78 5.51 3.44
N PHE A 140 2.70 6.48 3.41
CA PHE A 140 2.69 7.49 2.36
C PHE A 140 2.81 6.87 0.96
N SER A 141 3.61 5.82 0.79
CA SER A 141 3.77 5.13 -0.49
C SER A 141 2.51 4.39 -0.92
N ILE A 142 1.89 3.62 -0.01
CA ILE A 142 0.73 2.79 -0.35
C ILE A 142 -0.53 3.63 -0.55
N VAL A 143 -0.75 4.65 0.27
CA VAL A 143 -1.87 5.61 0.11
C VAL A 143 -1.71 6.39 -1.19
N SER A 144 -0.50 6.86 -1.53
CA SER A 144 -0.23 7.54 -2.81
C SER A 144 -0.40 6.64 -4.04
N LEU A 145 -0.33 5.32 -3.87
CA LEU A 145 -0.52 4.34 -4.95
C LEU A 145 -2.01 4.08 -5.24
N GLN A 146 -2.90 4.28 -4.27
CA GLN A 146 -4.34 4.01 -4.44
C GLN A 146 -5.00 4.86 -5.56
N PRO A 147 -4.75 6.18 -5.68
CA PRO A 147 -5.27 6.98 -6.79
C PRO A 147 -4.78 6.49 -8.17
N LEU A 148 -3.56 5.98 -8.25
CA LEU A 148 -3.01 5.41 -9.49
C LEU A 148 -3.78 4.15 -9.88
N ALA A 149 -4.15 3.32 -8.90
CA ALA A 149 -4.94 2.11 -9.15
C ALA A 149 -6.36 2.42 -9.67
N THR A 150 -7.03 3.44 -9.14
CA THR A 150 -8.42 3.77 -9.51
C THR A 150 -8.53 4.52 -10.85
N GLU A 151 -7.48 5.19 -11.27
CA GLU A 151 -7.42 5.91 -12.55
C GLU A 151 -6.93 5.05 -13.71
N LEU A 152 -6.24 3.95 -13.43
CA LEU A 152 -5.59 3.14 -14.47
C LEU A 152 -6.57 2.42 -15.42
N VAL A 153 -7.67 1.91 -14.87
CA VAL A 153 -8.73 1.25 -15.65
C VAL A 153 -10.10 1.65 -15.07
N PRO A 154 -10.62 2.84 -15.44
CA PRO A 154 -11.87 3.38 -14.91
C PRO A 154 -13.08 2.45 -15.10
N GLU A 155 -13.11 1.68 -16.18
CA GLU A 155 -14.21 0.77 -16.52
C GLU A 155 -14.26 -0.48 -15.63
N ALA A 156 -13.15 -0.81 -14.97
CA ALA A 156 -13.00 -2.02 -14.15
C ALA A 156 -12.39 -1.73 -12.76
N ARG A 157 -12.61 -0.52 -12.22
CA ARG A 157 -12.04 -0.04 -10.94
C ARG A 157 -12.16 -1.06 -9.81
N ALA A 158 -13.36 -1.57 -9.56
CA ALA A 158 -13.60 -2.52 -8.48
C ALA A 158 -12.80 -3.83 -8.64
N SER A 159 -12.69 -4.34 -9.87
CA SER A 159 -11.92 -5.56 -10.17
C SER A 159 -10.41 -5.34 -10.05
N LEU A 160 -9.92 -4.15 -10.43
CA LEU A 160 -8.51 -3.81 -10.26
C LEU A 160 -8.16 -3.59 -8.78
N LEU A 161 -9.06 -2.96 -8.01
CA LEU A 161 -8.86 -2.76 -6.57
C LEU A 161 -8.83 -4.09 -5.81
N SER A 162 -9.69 -5.05 -6.17
CA SER A 162 -9.67 -6.38 -5.55
C SER A 162 -8.40 -7.17 -5.90
N LEU A 163 -7.93 -7.09 -7.15
CA LEU A 163 -6.61 -7.62 -7.54
C LEU A 163 -5.48 -6.95 -6.76
N ASN A 164 -5.57 -5.64 -6.52
CA ASN A 164 -4.58 -4.90 -5.75
C ASN A 164 -4.54 -5.37 -4.28
N ILE A 165 -5.70 -5.58 -3.65
CA ILE A 165 -5.78 -6.12 -2.27
C ILE A 165 -5.21 -7.54 -2.21
N MET A 166 -5.48 -8.38 -3.22
CA MET A 166 -4.85 -9.70 -3.34
C MET A 166 -3.33 -9.59 -3.47
N ALA A 167 -2.83 -8.68 -4.31
CA ALA A 167 -1.40 -8.42 -4.47
C ALA A 167 -0.74 -7.97 -3.15
N ILE A 168 -1.37 -7.06 -2.41
CA ILE A 168 -0.94 -6.65 -1.07
C ILE A 168 -0.89 -7.86 -0.14
N SER A 169 -1.92 -8.70 -0.15
CA SER A 169 -1.99 -9.89 0.71
C SER A 169 -0.89 -10.91 0.40
N VAL A 170 -0.56 -11.08 -0.89
CA VAL A 170 0.58 -11.90 -1.33
C VAL A 170 1.90 -11.30 -0.86
N GLY A 171 2.09 -9.99 -1.00
CA GLY A 171 3.28 -9.30 -0.49
C GLY A 171 3.47 -9.50 1.02
N ARG A 172 2.38 -9.43 1.78
CA ARG A 172 2.39 -9.68 3.22
C ARG A 172 2.76 -11.13 3.54
N MET A 173 2.15 -12.10 2.88
CA MET A 173 2.48 -13.51 3.08
C MET A 173 3.95 -13.81 2.77
N VAL A 174 4.45 -13.32 1.63
CA VAL A 174 5.85 -13.47 1.23
C VAL A 174 6.77 -12.77 2.21
N GLY A 175 6.44 -11.55 2.62
CA GLY A 175 7.24 -10.77 3.56
C GLY A 175 7.32 -11.42 4.94
N ALA A 176 6.19 -11.83 5.51
CA ALA A 176 6.13 -12.51 6.80
C ALA A 176 6.94 -13.83 6.80
N THR A 177 6.76 -14.64 5.74
CA THR A 177 7.49 -15.91 5.58
C THR A 177 9.00 -15.66 5.45
N SER A 178 9.40 -14.69 4.62
CA SER A 178 10.81 -14.38 4.37
C SER A 178 11.48 -13.74 5.59
N GLY A 179 10.78 -12.87 6.31
CA GLY A 179 11.27 -12.23 7.53
C GLY A 179 11.52 -13.25 8.64
N GLY A 180 10.56 -14.14 8.89
CA GLY A 180 10.72 -15.23 9.85
C GLY A 180 11.85 -16.20 9.46
N TRP A 181 11.99 -16.51 8.17
CA TRP A 181 13.10 -17.35 7.70
C TRP A 181 14.47 -16.68 7.86
N LEU A 182 14.60 -15.40 7.49
CA LEU A 182 15.85 -14.63 7.67
C LEU A 182 16.25 -14.50 9.14
N TRP A 183 15.26 -14.40 10.04
CA TRP A 183 15.49 -14.34 11.49
C TRP A 183 16.23 -15.58 12.03
N GLN A 184 16.02 -16.75 11.44
CA GLN A 184 16.70 -17.98 11.86
C GLN A 184 18.21 -17.94 11.64
N TRP A 185 18.69 -17.08 10.73
CA TRP A 185 20.11 -16.98 10.42
C TRP A 185 20.87 -16.10 11.41
N GLN A 186 20.24 -15.01 11.87
CA GLN A 186 20.83 -14.03 12.79
C GLN A 186 19.77 -13.49 13.76
N PRO A 187 19.46 -14.24 14.84
CA PRO A 187 18.37 -13.89 15.76
C PRO A 187 18.64 -12.66 16.65
N GLU A 188 19.81 -12.05 16.57
CA GLU A 188 20.18 -10.91 17.41
C GLU A 188 20.19 -9.57 16.66
N GLY A 189 19.98 -9.58 15.34
CA GLY A 189 20.10 -8.37 14.52
C GLY A 189 19.05 -8.27 13.43
N ILE A 190 18.39 -7.11 13.35
CA ILE A 190 17.39 -6.78 12.31
C ILE A 190 18.01 -6.46 10.93
N GLY A 191 19.35 -6.49 10.83
CA GLY A 191 20.08 -5.99 9.66
C GLY A 191 19.73 -6.70 8.35
N SER A 192 19.61 -8.03 8.36
CA SER A 192 19.32 -8.82 7.15
C SER A 192 17.90 -8.60 6.67
N GLN A 193 16.93 -8.50 7.59
CA GLN A 193 15.53 -8.23 7.31
C GLN A 193 15.35 -6.79 6.82
N ALA A 194 16.03 -5.84 7.45
CA ALA A 194 16.01 -4.44 7.03
C ALA A 194 16.63 -4.25 5.64
N ALA A 195 17.75 -4.92 5.34
CA ALA A 195 18.37 -4.90 4.01
C ALA A 195 17.48 -5.56 2.94
N ALA A 196 16.86 -6.70 3.25
CA ALA A 196 15.92 -7.36 2.35
C ALA A 196 14.68 -6.49 2.08
N GLY A 197 14.11 -5.89 3.13
CA GLY A 197 13.01 -4.94 3.02
C GLY A 197 13.38 -3.72 2.18
N ALA A 198 14.56 -3.13 2.39
CA ALA A 198 15.07 -2.04 1.57
C ALA A 198 15.25 -2.46 0.11
N GLY A 199 15.75 -3.67 -0.15
CA GLY A 199 15.83 -4.26 -1.49
C GLY A 199 14.46 -4.34 -2.18
N CYS A 200 13.42 -4.77 -1.46
CA CYS A 200 12.04 -4.77 -1.97
C CYS A 200 11.54 -3.35 -2.27
N ALA A 201 11.78 -2.37 -1.41
CA ALA A 201 11.38 -0.99 -1.62
C ALA A 201 12.09 -0.36 -2.85
N LEU A 202 13.38 -0.60 -3.01
CA LEU A 202 14.15 -0.16 -4.19
C LEU A 202 13.68 -0.85 -5.47
N ALA A 203 13.39 -2.16 -5.42
CA ALA A 203 12.83 -2.89 -6.54
C ALA A 203 11.44 -2.37 -6.93
N ALA A 204 10.59 -2.06 -5.94
CA ALA A 204 9.28 -1.44 -6.17
C ALA A 204 9.44 -0.08 -6.86
N ALA A 205 10.36 0.75 -6.39
CA ALA A 205 10.62 2.07 -6.97
C ALA A 205 11.16 1.95 -8.40
N LEU A 206 12.08 1.02 -8.65
CA LEU A 206 12.63 0.75 -9.99
C LEU A 206 11.53 0.26 -10.94
N LEU A 207 10.67 -0.65 -10.49
CA LEU A 207 9.55 -1.19 -11.26
C LEU A 207 8.56 -0.08 -11.63
N LEU A 208 8.18 0.75 -10.66
CA LEU A 208 7.29 1.89 -10.87
C LEU A 208 7.92 2.95 -11.77
N TRP A 209 9.22 3.22 -11.60
CA TRP A 209 9.97 4.16 -12.42
C TRP A 209 10.08 3.71 -13.87
N ARG A 210 10.33 2.41 -14.14
CA ARG A 210 10.42 1.88 -15.50
C ARG A 210 9.05 1.63 -16.16
N GLY A 211 8.07 1.24 -15.35
CA GLY A 211 6.83 0.64 -15.83
C GLY A 211 5.65 1.60 -16.00
N MET A 212 5.65 2.75 -15.32
CA MET A 212 4.59 3.74 -15.44
C MET A 212 5.11 5.04 -16.04
N GLY A 213 4.52 5.48 -17.16
CA GLY A 213 4.63 6.86 -17.61
C GLY A 213 3.94 7.82 -16.64
N GLU A 214 4.26 9.11 -16.68
CA GLU A 214 3.48 10.11 -15.94
C GLU A 214 2.02 10.03 -16.43
N ILE A 215 1.07 9.73 -15.54
CA ILE A 215 -0.35 9.86 -15.86
C ILE A 215 -0.60 11.37 -15.96
N PRO A 216 -1.01 11.91 -17.13
CA PRO A 216 -1.33 13.32 -17.26
C PRO A 216 -2.38 13.68 -16.20
N ALA A 217 -2.19 14.80 -15.51
CA ALA A 217 -3.22 15.33 -14.63
C ALA A 217 -4.55 15.35 -15.39
N ALA A 218 -5.62 14.84 -14.76
CA ALA A 218 -6.93 14.76 -15.38
C ALA A 218 -7.25 16.10 -16.08
N ALA A 219 -7.50 16.05 -17.39
CA ALA A 219 -7.84 17.25 -18.15
C ALA A 219 -9.04 17.94 -17.47
N PRO A 220 -9.09 19.28 -17.46
CA PRO A 220 -10.23 20.01 -16.92
C PRO A 220 -11.52 19.42 -17.50
N GLY A 221 -12.47 19.08 -16.62
CA GLY A 221 -13.77 18.58 -17.05
C GLY A 221 -14.40 19.51 -18.09
N PRO A 222 -15.23 18.99 -19.00
CA PRO A 222 -15.85 19.81 -20.04
C PRO A 222 -16.53 21.04 -19.40
N PRO A 223 -16.38 22.23 -20.00
CA PRO A 223 -16.94 23.44 -19.44
C PRO A 223 -18.43 23.24 -19.17
N VAL A 224 -18.84 23.50 -17.92
CA VAL A 224 -20.25 23.46 -17.52
C VAL A 224 -21.00 24.43 -18.43
N GLU A 225 -21.78 23.88 -19.35
CA GLU A 225 -22.61 24.65 -20.26
C GLU A 225 -23.63 25.40 -19.40
N ARG A 226 -23.41 26.71 -19.20
CA ARG A 226 -24.35 27.55 -18.46
C ARG A 226 -25.68 27.51 -19.22
N PRO A 227 -26.82 27.29 -18.55
CA PRO A 227 -28.12 27.32 -19.22
C PRO A 227 -28.27 28.68 -19.90
N ARG A 228 -28.58 28.66 -21.21
CA ARG A 228 -28.91 29.88 -21.97
C ARG A 228 -30.03 30.59 -21.22
N ARG A 229 -29.77 31.85 -20.81
CA ARG A 229 -30.86 32.75 -20.45
C ARG A 229 -31.78 32.82 -21.65
N VAL A 230 -33.00 32.33 -21.47
CA VAL A 230 -34.12 32.69 -22.34
C VAL A 230 -34.30 34.19 -22.12
N GLU A 231 -33.90 35.00 -23.10
CA GLU A 231 -34.34 36.38 -23.18
C GLU A 231 -35.84 36.33 -23.46
N GLU A 232 -36.63 36.59 -22.42
CA GLU A 232 -38.05 36.92 -22.55
C GLU A 232 -38.14 38.28 -23.24
N SER A 233 -38.73 38.26 -24.43
CA SER A 233 -39.13 39.40 -25.25
C SER A 233 -40.42 40.04 -24.76
#